data_AF-A0A3M0XVK1-F1
#
_entry.id   AF-A0A3M0XVK1-F1
#
_cell.length_a   1.000
_cell.length_b   1.000
_cell.length_c   1.000
_cell.angle_alpha   90.00
_cell.angle_beta   90.00
_cell.angle_gamma   90.00
#
_symmetry.space_group_name_H-M   'P 1'
#
loop_
_entity.id
_entity.type
_entity.pdbx_description
1 polymer ?
#
loop_
_entity_poly.entity_id
_entity_poly.type
_entity_poly.pdbx_seq_one_letter_code
_entity_poly.pdbx_strand_id
1 'polypeptide(L)'
;MRALDVDDLAGWLAEGCKPEARWRIGTEHEKIGFLADSLRPLPYDGERSVRRILELMAGITGWEIVREDGLPIALADPHSPASVTLEPGGQLELSGAPLASLFDTCRETTDHLELLSEISRRLRTGFLSLG
;
A
#
# COMPACT_ATOMS: atom_id res chain seq x y z
N MET A 1 22.38 25.17 -13.44
CA MET A 1 20.96 24.86 -13.16
C MET A 1 20.36 26.07 -12.46
N ARG A 2 19.21 26.58 -12.91
CA ARG A 2 18.52 27.73 -12.28
C ARG A 2 17.79 27.21 -11.03
N ALA A 3 17.71 28.03 -9.98
CA ALA A 3 16.86 27.72 -8.83
C ALA A 3 15.37 27.76 -9.25
N LEU A 4 14.57 26.84 -8.71
CA LEU A 4 13.13 26.86 -8.89
C LEU A 4 12.54 28.12 -8.25
N ASP A 5 11.55 28.70 -8.89
CA ASP A 5 10.72 29.77 -8.35
C ASP A 5 9.27 29.33 -8.15
N VAL A 6 8.42 30.25 -7.70
CA VAL A 6 7.00 29.98 -7.43
C VAL A 6 6.24 29.60 -8.71
N ASP A 7 6.62 30.14 -9.87
CA ASP A 7 5.97 29.86 -11.14
C ASP A 7 6.31 28.45 -11.61
N ASP A 8 7.54 27.98 -11.40
CA ASP A 8 7.92 26.59 -11.65
C ASP A 8 7.07 25.61 -10.81
N LEU A 9 6.86 25.92 -9.52
CA LEU A 9 6.05 25.08 -8.62
C LEU A 9 4.56 25.08 -8.99
N ALA A 10 4.01 26.25 -9.33
CA ALA A 10 2.63 26.38 -9.79
C ALA A 10 2.43 25.66 -11.15
N GLY A 11 3.41 25.78 -12.04
CA GLY A 11 3.45 25.10 -13.33
C GLY A 11 3.42 23.59 -13.17
N TRP A 12 4.26 23.03 -12.29
CA TRP A 12 4.28 21.60 -11.98
C TRP A 12 2.91 21.09 -11.52
N LEU A 13 2.22 21.83 -10.63
CA LEU A 13 0.87 21.44 -10.17
C LEU A 13 -0.16 21.50 -11.30
N ALA A 14 -0.06 22.51 -12.17
CA ALA A 14 -0.95 22.68 -13.33
C ALA A 14 -0.81 21.54 -14.35
N GLU A 15 0.35 20.90 -14.48
CA GLU A 15 0.52 19.67 -15.29
C GLU A 15 -0.37 18.51 -14.81
N GLY A 16 -0.80 18.54 -13.55
CA GLY A 16 -1.75 17.59 -12.97
C GLY A 16 -3.18 17.70 -13.51
N CYS A 17 -3.56 18.84 -14.11
CA CYS A 17 -4.91 19.06 -14.66
C CYS A 17 -5.22 18.11 -15.81
N LYS A 18 -6.37 17.43 -15.74
CA LYS A 18 -6.81 16.43 -16.73
C LYS A 18 -8.23 16.74 -17.21
N PRO A 19 -8.55 16.53 -18.50
CA PRO A 19 -9.93 16.60 -18.97
C PRO A 19 -10.77 15.49 -18.32
N GLU A 20 -12.08 15.70 -18.23
CA GLU A 20 -13.03 14.78 -17.57
C GLU A 20 -12.89 13.31 -18.02
N ALA A 21 -12.69 13.08 -19.32
CA ALA A 21 -12.49 11.73 -19.88
C ALA A 21 -11.25 10.99 -19.31
N ARG A 22 -10.30 11.71 -18.71
CA ARG A 22 -9.08 11.18 -18.07
C ARG A 22 -9.14 11.19 -16.55
N TRP A 23 -10.27 11.58 -15.94
CA TRP A 23 -10.45 11.46 -14.50
C TRP A 23 -10.48 10.00 -14.07
N ARG A 24 -9.90 9.72 -12.91
CA ARG A 24 -9.76 8.40 -12.31
C ARG A 24 -9.94 8.53 -10.80
N ILE A 25 -10.16 7.39 -10.15
CA ILE A 25 -10.34 7.25 -8.70
C ILE A 25 -9.14 6.45 -8.19
N GLY A 26 -8.29 7.09 -7.40
CA GLY A 26 -7.33 6.39 -6.53
C GLY A 26 -7.96 6.23 -5.15
N THR A 27 -7.68 5.13 -4.47
CA THR A 27 -8.20 4.89 -3.12
C THR A 27 -7.10 4.30 -2.27
N GLU A 28 -6.93 4.90 -1.10
CA GLU A 28 -5.92 4.49 -0.12
C GLU A 28 -6.63 4.05 1.16
N HIS A 29 -6.11 3.03 1.83
CA HIS A 29 -6.63 2.62 3.13
C HIS A 29 -5.58 1.94 4.00
N GLU A 30 -5.53 2.37 5.26
CA GLU A 30 -4.61 1.84 6.27
C GLU A 30 -5.26 0.76 7.14
N LYS A 31 -4.42 -0.17 7.63
CA LYS A 31 -4.84 -1.29 8.47
C LYS A 31 -3.82 -1.52 9.57
N ILE A 32 -4.30 -1.63 10.82
CA ILE A 32 -3.45 -1.84 12.00
C ILE A 32 -3.25 -3.35 12.21
N GLY A 33 -2.03 -3.83 12.06
CA GLY A 33 -1.67 -5.24 12.28
C GLY A 33 -1.50 -5.57 13.76
N PHE A 34 -1.94 -6.76 14.18
CA PHE A 34 -1.77 -7.27 15.54
C PHE A 34 -1.53 -8.79 15.59
N LEU A 35 -0.93 -9.27 16.67
CA LEU A 35 -0.77 -10.70 16.94
C LEU A 35 -2.07 -11.31 17.49
N ALA A 36 -2.59 -12.36 16.87
CA ALA A 36 -3.92 -12.89 17.21
C ALA A 36 -4.00 -13.53 18.62
N ASP A 37 -2.86 -13.93 19.19
CA ASP A 37 -2.78 -14.57 20.51
C ASP A 37 -2.71 -13.58 21.68
N SER A 38 -2.21 -12.36 21.44
CA SER A 38 -1.89 -11.39 22.49
C SER A 38 -2.46 -10.00 22.23
N LEU A 39 -3.03 -9.76 21.05
CA LEU A 39 -3.55 -8.48 20.57
C LEU A 39 -2.52 -7.34 20.58
N ARG A 40 -1.24 -7.65 20.78
CA ARG A 40 -0.16 -6.68 20.71
C ARG A 40 0.05 -6.24 19.25
N PRO A 41 0.52 -5.00 19.03
CA PRO A 41 0.88 -4.53 17.70
C PRO A 41 1.82 -5.51 16.99
N LEU A 42 1.62 -5.67 15.68
CA LEU A 42 2.46 -6.53 14.86
C LEU A 42 3.87 -5.91 14.78
N PRO A 43 4.94 -6.62 15.19
CA PRO A 43 6.29 -6.09 15.08
C PRO A 43 6.73 -5.98 13.61
N TYR A 44 7.71 -5.12 13.36
CA TYR A 44 8.28 -4.98 12.02
C TYR A 44 8.97 -6.27 11.53
N ASP A 45 9.78 -6.92 12.38
CA ASP A 45 10.55 -8.13 12.04
C ASP A 45 10.25 -9.30 12.98
N GLY A 46 10.65 -10.52 12.57
CA GLY A 46 10.41 -11.79 13.23
C GLY A 46 9.51 -12.73 12.43
N GLU A 47 9.22 -13.91 12.98
CA GLU A 47 8.43 -14.95 12.29
C GLU A 47 6.99 -14.51 11.94
N ARG A 48 6.40 -13.67 12.79
CA ARG A 48 5.07 -13.09 12.64
C ARG A 48 5.20 -11.57 12.67
N SER A 49 5.40 -10.97 11.49
CA SER A 49 5.82 -9.58 11.38
C SER A 49 5.35 -8.92 10.09
N VAL A 50 5.39 -7.60 10.05
CA VAL A 50 5.09 -6.80 8.85
C VAL A 50 6.00 -7.20 7.69
N ARG A 51 7.31 -7.32 7.93
CA ARG A 51 8.28 -7.78 6.92
C ARG A 51 7.86 -9.11 6.32
N ARG A 52 7.46 -10.07 7.17
CA ARG A 52 7.06 -11.40 6.69
C ARG A 52 5.80 -11.34 5.82
N ILE A 53 4.87 -10.44 6.14
CA ILE A 53 3.67 -10.22 5.32
C ILE A 53 4.04 -9.65 3.95
N LEU A 54 4.90 -8.62 3.88
CA LEU A 54 5.36 -8.04 2.62
C LEU A 54 6.06 -9.08 1.74
N GLU A 55 6.98 -9.87 2.32
CA GLU A 55 7.69 -10.94 1.59
C GLU A 55 6.74 -12.02 1.04
N LEU A 56 5.71 -12.39 1.81
CA LEU A 56 4.70 -13.36 1.36
C LEU A 56 3.78 -12.78 0.28
N MET A 57 3.35 -11.52 0.44
CA MET A 57 2.56 -10.81 -0.57
C MET A 57 3.32 -10.72 -1.89
N ALA A 58 4.59 -10.29 -1.85
CA ALA A 58 5.47 -10.23 -3.02
C ALA A 58 5.58 -11.61 -3.70
N GLY A 59 5.80 -12.68 -2.93
CA GLY A 59 5.91 -14.03 -3.48
C GLY A 59 4.63 -14.57 -4.14
N ILE A 60 3.46 -14.09 -3.72
CA ILE A 60 2.17 -14.50 -4.29
C ILE A 60 1.78 -13.65 -5.50
N THR A 61 1.97 -12.34 -5.40
CA THR A 61 1.53 -11.36 -6.41
C THR A 61 2.55 -11.14 -7.52
N GLY A 62 3.82 -11.41 -7.25
CA GLY A 62 4.93 -11.00 -8.11
C GLY A 62 5.29 -9.52 -7.98
N TRP A 63 4.72 -8.78 -7.03
CA TRP A 63 5.06 -7.37 -6.79
C TRP A 63 6.50 -7.20 -6.30
N GLU A 64 7.12 -6.10 -6.68
CA GLU A 64 8.52 -5.82 -6.38
C GLU A 64 8.68 -5.26 -4.97
N ILE A 65 9.64 -5.81 -4.22
CA ILE A 65 9.95 -5.32 -2.87
C ILE A 65 10.79 -4.04 -2.98
N VAL A 66 10.26 -2.96 -2.42
CA VAL A 66 11.00 -1.71 -2.20
C VAL A 66 11.72 -1.78 -0.85
N ARG A 67 12.99 -1.39 -0.84
CA ARG A 67 13.86 -1.48 0.35
C ARG A 67 14.43 -0.13 0.73
N GLU A 68 14.49 0.12 2.02
CA GLU A 68 15.27 1.19 2.65
C GLU A 68 16.26 0.54 3.62
N ASP A 69 17.55 0.91 3.56
CA ASP A 69 18.62 0.28 4.33
C ASP A 69 18.64 -1.27 4.25
N GLY A 70 18.24 -1.81 3.09
CA GLY A 70 18.15 -3.25 2.84
C GLY A 70 16.91 -3.93 3.44
N LEU A 71 16.07 -3.21 4.16
CA LEU A 71 14.86 -3.68 4.81
C LEU A 71 13.62 -3.47 3.92
N PRO A 72 12.75 -4.49 3.71
CA PRO A 72 11.49 -4.31 2.99
C PRO A 72 10.59 -3.28 3.68
N ILE A 73 10.20 -2.23 2.95
CA ILE A 73 9.30 -1.18 3.47
C ILE A 73 8.04 -0.98 2.65
N ALA A 74 8.02 -1.48 1.41
CA ALA A 74 6.85 -1.38 0.53
C ALA A 74 6.90 -2.44 -0.56
N LEU A 75 5.78 -2.59 -1.26
CA LEU A 75 5.65 -3.34 -2.52
C LEU A 75 5.16 -2.40 -3.62
N ALA A 76 5.69 -2.57 -4.82
CA ALA A 76 5.23 -1.87 -6.01
C ALA A 76 4.71 -2.87 -7.05
N ASP A 77 3.55 -2.61 -7.62
CA ASP A 77 3.04 -3.37 -8.75
C ASP A 77 3.88 -3.05 -10.00
N PRO A 78 4.50 -4.03 -10.67
CA PRO A 78 5.26 -3.76 -11.90
C PRO A 78 4.39 -3.35 -13.10
N HIS A 79 3.07 -3.48 -12.99
CA HIS A 79 2.13 -3.24 -14.09
C HIS A 79 1.19 -2.05 -13.86
N SER A 80 1.18 -1.47 -12.66
CA SER A 80 0.33 -0.33 -12.33
C SER A 80 1.00 0.60 -11.31
N PRO A 81 0.48 1.81 -11.09
CA PRO A 81 0.96 2.69 -10.02
C PRO A 81 0.58 2.24 -8.60
N ALA A 82 -0.06 1.07 -8.42
CA ALA A 82 -0.46 0.59 -7.11
C ALA A 82 0.73 0.18 -6.25
N SER A 83 0.61 0.39 -4.94
CA SER A 83 1.65 0.04 -3.97
C SER A 83 1.07 -0.36 -2.63
N VAL A 84 1.82 -1.18 -1.89
CA VAL A 84 1.59 -1.43 -0.46
C VAL A 84 2.71 -0.78 0.32
N THR A 85 2.39 0.10 1.26
CA THR A 85 3.33 0.95 2.01
C THR A 85 3.15 0.76 3.51
N LEU A 86 4.13 1.25 4.28
CA LEU A 86 4.09 1.26 5.74
C LEU A 86 4.08 2.68 6.28
N GLU A 87 3.11 2.95 7.14
CA GLU A 87 3.06 4.18 7.93
C GLU A 87 4.01 4.10 9.14
N PRO A 88 4.33 5.24 9.80
CA PRO A 88 5.30 5.26 10.91
C PRO A 88 4.99 4.32 12.08
N GLY A 89 3.72 3.96 12.29
CA GLY A 89 3.29 3.01 13.32
C GLY A 89 3.26 1.55 12.87
N GLY A 90 3.69 1.25 11.64
CA GLY A 90 3.65 -0.09 11.03
C GLY A 90 2.27 -0.47 10.49
N GLN A 91 1.36 0.48 10.31
CA GLN A 91 0.11 0.25 9.59
C GLN A 91 0.41 -0.13 8.15
N LEU A 92 -0.32 -1.11 7.63
CA LEU A 92 -0.20 -1.55 6.25
C LEU A 92 -1.20 -0.76 5.40
N GLU A 93 -0.69 0.03 4.48
CA GLU A 93 -1.50 0.80 3.54
C GLU A 93 -1.53 0.09 2.18
N LEU A 94 -2.69 0.12 1.52
CA LEU A 94 -2.75 -0.06 0.07
C LEU A 94 -2.99 1.33 -0.53
N SER A 95 -2.12 1.76 -1.44
CA SER A 95 -2.39 2.85 -2.38
C SER A 95 -2.78 2.23 -3.72
N GLY A 96 -4.08 2.27 -4.02
CA GLY A 96 -4.66 1.65 -5.21
C GLY A 96 -4.32 2.35 -6.52
N ALA A 97 -4.47 1.64 -7.63
CA ALA A 97 -4.27 2.20 -8.96
C ALA A 97 -5.31 3.30 -9.27
N PRO A 98 -5.03 4.22 -10.22
CA PRO A 98 -6.02 5.18 -10.70
C PRO A 98 -7.06 4.48 -11.60
N LEU A 99 -8.20 4.12 -11.03
CA LEU A 99 -9.25 3.31 -11.66
C LEU A 99 -10.40 4.13 -12.26
N ALA A 100 -11.15 3.53 -13.19
CA ALA A 100 -12.20 4.23 -13.94
C ALA A 100 -13.55 4.28 -13.21
N SER A 101 -13.80 3.36 -12.28
CA SER A 101 -15.08 3.23 -11.59
C SER A 101 -14.94 2.77 -10.15
N LEU A 102 -15.95 3.08 -9.33
CA LEU A 102 -16.03 2.58 -7.94
C LEU A 102 -16.12 1.05 -7.86
N PHE A 103 -16.63 0.38 -8.90
CA PHE A 103 -16.68 -1.08 -8.94
C PHE A 103 -15.29 -1.68 -9.11
N ASP A 104 -14.41 -1.03 -9.87
CA ASP A 104 -13.01 -1.44 -10.01
C ASP A 104 -12.27 -1.22 -8.70
N THR A 105 -12.46 -0.07 -8.05
CA THR A 105 -11.92 0.20 -6.71
C THR A 105 -12.37 -0.84 -5.68
N CYS A 106 -13.65 -1.19 -5.66
CA CYS A 106 -14.18 -2.21 -4.75
C CYS A 106 -13.51 -3.56 -4.97
N ARG A 107 -13.27 -3.94 -6.24
CA ARG A 107 -12.58 -5.19 -6.60
C ARG A 107 -11.13 -5.18 -6.12
N GLU A 108 -10.38 -4.13 -6.41
CA GLU A 108 -8.97 -3.99 -5.99
C GLU A 108 -8.83 -4.07 -4.46
N THR A 109 -9.66 -3.32 -3.73
CA THR A 109 -9.70 -3.36 -2.27
C THR A 109 -10.04 -4.77 -1.77
N THR A 110 -11.00 -5.45 -2.39
CA THR A 110 -11.41 -6.80 -1.98
C THR A 110 -10.28 -7.80 -2.20
N ASP A 111 -9.66 -7.80 -3.38
CA ASP A 111 -8.55 -8.70 -3.73
C ASP A 111 -7.37 -8.53 -2.75
N HIS A 112 -7.04 -7.28 -2.41
CA HIS A 112 -6.02 -6.98 -1.41
C HIS A 112 -6.38 -7.52 -0.01
N LEU A 113 -7.61 -7.30 0.45
CA LEU A 113 -8.08 -7.77 1.75
C LEU A 113 -8.14 -9.30 1.83
N GLU A 114 -8.54 -9.98 0.75
CA GLU A 114 -8.56 -11.44 0.67
C GLU A 114 -7.14 -12.02 0.76
N LEU A 115 -6.19 -11.46 0.01
CA LEU A 115 -4.78 -11.85 0.10
C LEU A 115 -4.22 -11.62 1.51
N LEU A 116 -4.47 -10.45 2.09
CA LEU A 116 -4.01 -10.12 3.43
C LEU A 116 -4.62 -11.07 4.48
N SER A 117 -5.90 -11.41 4.35
CA SER A 117 -6.60 -12.36 5.20
C SER A 117 -5.99 -13.76 5.10
N GLU A 118 -5.68 -14.24 3.89
CA GLU A 118 -5.04 -15.53 3.68
C GLU A 118 -3.67 -15.61 4.38
N ILE A 119 -2.82 -14.62 4.17
CA ILE A 119 -1.50 -14.54 4.80
C ILE A 119 -1.64 -14.46 6.33
N SER A 120 -2.57 -13.64 6.82
CA SER A 120 -2.79 -13.43 8.25
C SER A 120 -3.21 -14.70 8.98
N ARG A 121 -4.06 -15.53 8.36
CA ARG A 121 -4.42 -16.85 8.93
C ARG A 121 -3.20 -17.76 9.07
N ARG A 122 -2.30 -17.78 8.08
CA ARG A 122 -1.08 -18.59 8.11
C ARG A 122 -0.13 -18.14 9.22
N LEU A 123 0.00 -16.83 9.43
CA LEU A 123 0.90 -16.25 10.44
C LEU A 123 0.26 -16.12 11.82
N ARG A 124 -1.03 -16.42 11.99
CA ARG A 124 -1.79 -16.14 13.23
C ARG A 124 -1.69 -14.66 13.64
N THR A 125 -1.86 -13.78 12.67
CA THR A 125 -1.96 -12.33 12.84
C THR A 125 -3.38 -11.89 12.48
N GLY A 126 -3.73 -10.65 12.81
CA GLY A 126 -4.96 -10.01 12.40
C GLY A 126 -4.72 -8.58 11.97
N PHE A 127 -5.70 -8.00 11.28
CA PHE A 127 -5.71 -6.59 10.90
C PHE A 127 -7.02 -5.95 11.32
N LEU A 128 -6.94 -4.70 11.74
CA LEU A 128 -8.06 -3.90 12.20
C LEU A 128 -8.07 -2.58 11.42
N SER A 129 -9.19 -2.27 10.78
CA SER A 129 -9.43 -0.98 10.13
C SER A 129 -10.32 -0.14 11.04
N LEU A 130 -9.72 0.87 11.68
CA LEU A 130 -10.40 1.88 12.51
C LEU A 130 -9.70 3.22 12.26
N GLY A 131 -10.47 4.28 12.11
CA GLY A 131 -9.96 5.62 11.77
C GLY A 131 -10.70 6.19 10.58
#